data_AF-A0A1C4V3S0-F1
#
_entry.id   AF-A0A1C4V3S0-F1
#
_cell.length_a   1.000
_cell.length_b   1.000
_cell.length_c   1.000
_cell.angle_alpha   90.00
_cell.angle_beta   90.00
_cell.angle_gamma   90.00
#
_symmetry.space_group_name_H-M   'P 1'
#
loop_
_entity.id
_entity.type
_entity.pdbx_description
1 polymer ?
#
loop_
_entity_poly.entity_id
_entity_poly.type
_entity_poly.pdbx_seq_one_letter_code
_entity_poly.pdbx_strand_id
1 'polypeptide(L)'
;MRQEEWEVFVVDEVRAWIDSLDQATFARVVQAIDALAEAGPGLGRPLVDTITGSSIANLKELRPGTVRILFVFDPWRASILLVAGDKAGQWSSWYRQAIPPARRATLRDLLEGTRTSGGGTAVSGHVRWADIRAEYVQRAGGEAAVQAGKEELLSQVVGHRLAEVRRARGFTQQQIAERMGVTKGRVSQIEQGRISGQDVVARYAAALGGRLHQAIYFDDGDIAAIA
;
A
#
# COMPACT_ATOMS: atom_id res chain seq x y z
N MET A 1 3.84 23.04 -3.87
CA MET A 1 4.47 21.71 -3.86
C MET A 1 3.38 20.70 -4.15
N ARG A 2 3.47 20.01 -5.30
CA ARG A 2 2.73 18.75 -5.50
C ARG A 2 2.92 17.94 -4.23
N GLN A 3 1.88 17.30 -3.67
CA GLN A 3 2.11 16.26 -2.67
C GLN A 3 3.12 15.30 -3.30
N GLU A 4 4.38 15.39 -2.87
CA GLU A 4 5.43 14.59 -3.47
C GLU A 4 5.06 13.15 -3.13
N GLU A 5 4.68 12.33 -4.10
CA GLU A 5 4.42 10.92 -3.86
C GLU A 5 5.63 10.29 -3.17
N TRP A 6 5.41 9.25 -2.38
CA TRP A 6 6.51 8.43 -1.87
C TRP A 6 7.26 7.83 -3.05
N GLU A 7 8.58 8.01 -3.10
CA GLU A 7 9.39 7.40 -4.14
C GLU A 7 9.40 5.89 -3.93
N VAL A 8 8.94 5.13 -4.91
CA VAL A 8 9.04 3.67 -4.85
C VAL A 8 10.19 3.22 -5.73
N PHE A 9 11.16 2.50 -5.15
CA PHE A 9 12.26 1.86 -5.86
C PHE A 9 11.98 0.38 -5.99
N VAL A 10 12.12 -0.15 -7.20
CA VAL A 10 11.91 -1.56 -7.52
C VAL A 10 13.26 -2.16 -7.91
N VAL A 11 13.75 -3.14 -7.15
CA VAL A 11 14.99 -3.84 -7.53
C VAL A 11 14.77 -4.69 -8.79
N ASP A 12 15.82 -4.88 -9.59
CA ASP A 12 15.71 -5.51 -10.90
C ASP A 12 15.13 -6.93 -10.86
N GLU A 13 15.43 -7.71 -9.81
CA GLU A 13 14.85 -9.05 -9.69
C GLU A 13 13.36 -9.02 -9.37
N VAL A 14 12.90 -8.04 -8.60
CA VAL A 14 11.47 -7.83 -8.35
C VAL A 14 10.80 -7.37 -9.64
N ARG A 15 11.42 -6.45 -10.37
CA ARG A 15 10.90 -5.97 -11.66
C ARG A 15 10.73 -7.11 -12.67
N ALA A 16 11.79 -7.89 -12.89
CA ALA A 16 11.77 -9.02 -13.82
C ALA A 16 10.73 -10.07 -13.42
N TRP A 17 10.53 -10.29 -12.11
CA TRP A 17 9.48 -11.16 -11.61
C TRP A 17 8.08 -10.60 -11.91
N ILE A 18 7.85 -9.30 -11.66
CA ILE A 18 6.58 -8.63 -11.98
C ILE A 18 6.28 -8.77 -13.48
N ASP A 19 7.29 -8.61 -14.34
CA ASP A 19 7.13 -8.69 -15.79
C ASP A 19 6.65 -10.07 -16.28
N SER A 20 6.98 -11.12 -15.54
CA SER A 20 6.60 -12.51 -15.82
C SER A 20 5.16 -12.86 -15.43
N LEU A 21 4.46 -11.99 -14.70
CA LEU A 21 3.11 -12.26 -14.21
C LEU A 21 2.07 -12.30 -15.34
N ASP A 22 1.02 -13.08 -15.12
CA ASP A 22 -0.17 -13.02 -15.95
C ASP A 22 -0.82 -11.63 -15.86
N GLN A 23 -1.62 -11.29 -16.86
CA GLN A 23 -2.19 -9.96 -17.03
C GLN A 23 -3.02 -9.48 -15.82
N ALA A 24 -3.80 -10.37 -15.20
CA ALA A 24 -4.68 -9.99 -14.09
C ALA A 24 -3.88 -9.78 -12.80
N THR A 25 -2.90 -10.64 -12.53
CA THR A 25 -2.01 -10.50 -11.37
C THR A 25 -1.09 -9.29 -11.52
N PHE A 26 -0.54 -9.07 -12.72
CA PHE A 26 0.26 -7.89 -13.07
C PHE A 26 -0.51 -6.60 -12.78
N ALA A 27 -1.73 -6.44 -13.31
CA ALA A 27 -2.53 -5.24 -13.10
C ALA A 27 -2.77 -4.95 -11.61
N ARG A 28 -3.04 -5.99 -10.81
CA ARG A 28 -3.23 -5.85 -9.36
C ARG A 28 -1.96 -5.41 -8.63
N VAL A 29 -0.80 -5.90 -9.05
CA VAL A 29 0.50 -5.46 -8.51
C VAL A 29 0.74 -3.99 -8.83
N VAL A 30 0.52 -3.56 -10.07
CA VAL A 30 0.65 -2.16 -10.49
C VAL A 30 -0.24 -1.24 -9.65
N GLN A 31 -1.52 -1.60 -9.49
CA GLN A 31 -2.47 -0.85 -8.64
C GLN A 31 -2.00 -0.73 -7.19
N ALA A 32 -1.41 -1.80 -6.64
CA ALA A 32 -0.90 -1.80 -5.27
C ALA A 32 0.38 -0.98 -5.10
N ILE A 33 1.27 -0.95 -6.10
CA ILE A 33 2.47 -0.11 -6.09
C ILE A 33 2.08 1.36 -6.20
N ASP A 34 1.12 1.71 -7.07
CA ASP A 34 0.57 3.07 -7.13
C ASP A 34 -0.09 3.49 -5.80
N ALA A 35 -0.87 2.60 -5.17
CA ALA A 35 -1.43 2.87 -3.85
C ALA A 35 -0.33 3.12 -2.80
N LEU A 36 0.79 2.40 -2.89
CA LEU A 36 1.93 2.54 -1.98
C LEU A 36 2.68 3.85 -2.21
N ALA A 37 2.89 4.26 -3.47
CA ALA A 37 3.51 5.53 -3.83
C ALA A 37 2.66 6.71 -3.32
N GLU A 38 1.34 6.63 -3.44
CA GLU A 38 0.45 7.70 -2.99
C GLU A 38 0.33 7.75 -1.45
N ALA A 39 0.01 6.62 -0.81
CA ALA A 39 -0.34 6.60 0.61
C ALA A 39 0.86 6.43 1.58
N GLY A 40 1.98 5.88 1.09
CA GLY A 40 3.17 5.63 1.90
C GLY A 40 2.91 4.83 3.19
N PRO A 41 3.52 5.19 4.33
CA PRO A 41 3.37 4.50 5.62
C PRO A 41 1.95 4.48 6.18
N GLY A 42 1.06 5.33 5.67
CA GLY A 42 -0.36 5.30 6.03
C GLY A 42 -1.10 4.08 5.48
N LEU A 43 -0.53 3.39 4.49
CA LEU A 43 -1.12 2.19 3.90
C LEU A 43 -1.00 1.01 4.88
N GLY A 44 -2.15 0.45 5.25
CA GLY A 44 -2.25 -0.60 6.26
C GLY A 44 -2.92 -1.87 5.75
N ARG A 45 -3.38 -2.70 6.70
CA ARG A 45 -4.07 -3.96 6.40
C ARG A 45 -5.40 -3.68 5.67
N PRO A 46 -5.81 -4.53 4.72
CA PRO A 46 -5.21 -5.83 4.38
C PRO A 46 -4.12 -5.75 3.29
N LEU A 47 -3.84 -4.58 2.72
CA LEU A 47 -2.90 -4.43 1.61
C LEU A 47 -1.44 -4.45 2.06
N VAL A 48 -1.12 -3.85 3.20
CA VAL A 48 0.22 -3.86 3.81
C VAL A 48 0.16 -4.49 5.19
N ASP A 49 1.18 -5.26 5.59
CA ASP A 49 1.37 -5.67 6.99
C ASP A 49 2.84 -5.52 7.38
N THR A 50 3.07 -5.56 8.68
CA THR A 50 4.41 -5.54 9.25
C THR A 50 4.88 -6.98 9.45
N ILE A 51 6.08 -7.28 8.96
CA ILE A 51 6.70 -8.57 9.18
C ILE A 51 7.36 -8.58 10.56
N THR A 52 6.93 -9.49 11.42
CA THR A 52 7.49 -9.66 12.77
C THR A 52 8.59 -10.73 12.76
N GLY A 53 9.57 -10.62 13.65
CA GLY A 53 10.66 -11.60 13.78
C GLY A 53 11.76 -11.50 12.72
N SER A 54 11.75 -10.48 11.87
CA SER A 54 12.85 -10.18 10.94
C SER A 54 14.02 -9.51 11.66
N SER A 55 15.25 -9.80 11.22
CA SER A 55 16.44 -9.03 11.62
C SER A 55 16.49 -7.62 11.00
N ILE A 56 15.61 -7.31 10.04
CA ILE A 56 15.51 -6.00 9.41
C ILE A 56 14.38 -5.22 10.07
N ALA A 57 14.74 -4.09 10.68
CA ALA A 57 13.76 -3.15 11.24
C ALA A 57 12.84 -2.61 10.13
N ASN A 58 11.55 -2.42 10.46
CA ASN A 58 10.54 -1.85 9.55
C ASN A 58 10.30 -2.64 8.25
N LEU A 59 10.63 -3.93 8.21
CA LEU A 59 10.28 -4.80 7.09
C LEU A 59 8.76 -4.96 7.00
N LYS A 60 8.23 -4.67 5.82
CA LYS A 60 6.80 -4.73 5.50
C LYS A 60 6.56 -5.67 4.34
N GLU A 61 5.30 -6.04 4.18
CA GLU A 61 4.82 -6.90 3.12
C GLU A 61 3.60 -6.28 2.45
N LEU A 62 3.70 -6.05 1.14
CA LEU A 62 2.61 -5.66 0.26
C LEU A 62 1.90 -6.92 -0.26
N ARG A 63 0.56 -6.90 -0.30
CA ARG A 63 -0.30 -8.06 -0.58
C ARG A 63 -1.36 -7.80 -1.65
N PRO A 64 -0.99 -7.64 -2.92
CA PRO A 64 -1.94 -7.63 -4.02
C PRO A 64 -2.47 -9.05 -4.28
N GLY A 65 -3.53 -9.47 -3.58
CA GLY A 65 -4.10 -10.81 -3.75
C GLY A 65 -3.23 -11.90 -3.09
N THR A 66 -2.73 -12.87 -3.88
CA THR A 66 -1.85 -13.95 -3.38
C THR A 66 -0.36 -13.60 -3.45
N VAL A 67 -0.01 -12.62 -4.27
CA VAL A 67 1.35 -12.06 -4.38
C VAL A 67 1.78 -11.43 -3.06
N ARG A 68 3.06 -11.59 -2.73
CA ARG A 68 3.74 -11.00 -1.59
C ARG A 68 4.98 -10.26 -2.06
N ILE A 69 5.10 -8.99 -1.69
CA ILE A 69 6.29 -8.19 -1.98
C ILE A 69 6.84 -7.66 -0.65
N LEU A 70 8.06 -8.04 -0.29
CA LEU A 70 8.73 -7.50 0.89
C LEU A 70 9.38 -6.17 0.55
N PHE A 71 9.22 -5.21 1.43
CA PHE A 71 9.76 -3.87 1.23
C PHE A 71 10.06 -3.18 2.56
N VAL A 72 10.82 -2.10 2.50
CA VAL A 72 11.07 -1.21 3.64
C VAL A 72 10.69 0.21 3.28
N PHE A 73 10.18 0.97 4.26
CA PHE A 73 10.16 2.43 4.16
C PHE A 73 11.45 2.98 4.74
N ASP A 74 11.97 4.01 4.10
CA ASP A 74 13.07 4.78 4.64
C ASP A 74 12.60 6.07 5.34
N PRO A 75 13.49 6.73 6.10
CA PRO A 75 13.18 8.03 6.72
C PRO A 75 13.02 9.20 5.73
N TRP A 76 13.37 9.04 4.45
CA TRP A 76 13.44 10.11 3.43
C TRP A 76 12.33 10.01 2.38
N ARG A 77 11.22 9.38 2.73
CA ARG A 77 10.02 9.25 1.90
C ARG A 77 10.14 8.30 0.71
N ALA A 78 11.03 7.32 0.80
CA ALA A 78 11.15 6.24 -0.15
C ALA A 78 10.63 4.90 0.41
N SER A 79 10.19 4.05 -0.51
CA SER A 79 9.83 2.65 -0.30
C SER A 79 10.66 1.80 -1.25
N ILE A 80 11.35 0.78 -0.76
CA ILE A 80 12.21 -0.08 -1.58
C ILE A 80 11.64 -1.48 -1.60
N LEU A 81 11.16 -1.94 -2.78
CA LEU A 81 10.67 -3.30 -3.00
C LEU A 81 11.85 -4.24 -3.19
N LEU A 82 12.02 -5.20 -2.29
CA LEU A 82 13.24 -6.01 -2.16
C LEU A 82 13.08 -7.42 -2.75
N VAL A 83 11.89 -7.98 -2.60
CA VAL A 83 11.60 -9.38 -2.90
C VAL A 83 10.16 -9.48 -3.33
N ALA A 84 9.87 -10.29 -4.34
CA ALA A 84 8.51 -10.66 -4.70
C ALA A 84 8.36 -12.17 -4.89
N GLY A 85 7.17 -12.68 -4.63
CA GLY A 85 6.82 -14.09 -4.82
C GLY A 85 5.34 -14.35 -4.59
N ASP A 86 4.89 -15.55 -4.93
CA ASP A 86 3.52 -16.00 -4.66
C ASP A 86 3.47 -16.86 -3.38
N LYS A 87 2.35 -16.77 -2.67
CA LYS A 87 2.09 -17.54 -1.45
C LYS A 87 2.04 -19.07 -1.70
N ALA A 88 1.83 -19.51 -2.94
CA ALA A 88 1.72 -20.93 -3.29
C ALA A 88 3.06 -21.70 -3.43
N GLY A 89 4.22 -21.03 -3.40
CA GLY A 89 5.52 -21.67 -3.56
C GLY A 89 6.60 -21.18 -2.59
N GLN A 90 7.09 -22.06 -1.72
CA GLN A 90 8.31 -21.96 -0.87
C GLN A 90 8.63 -20.62 -0.17
N TRP A 91 7.63 -19.74 0.05
CA TRP A 91 7.79 -18.43 0.69
C TRP A 91 8.51 -18.48 2.05
N SER A 92 8.19 -19.49 2.87
CA SER A 92 8.77 -19.67 4.21
C SER A 92 10.20 -20.22 4.22
N SER A 93 10.62 -20.96 3.19
CA SER A 93 11.97 -21.52 3.08
C SER A 93 12.96 -20.48 2.53
N TRP A 94 12.50 -19.68 1.56
CA TRP A 94 13.28 -18.64 0.92
C TRP A 94 13.50 -17.40 1.82
N TYR A 95 12.52 -17.07 2.69
CA TYR A 95 12.56 -15.96 3.66
C TYR A 95 13.80 -15.94 4.58
N ARG A 96 14.34 -17.10 4.98
CA ARG A 96 15.53 -17.17 5.85
C ARG A 96 16.85 -16.88 5.11
N GLN A 97 16.86 -16.97 3.78
CA GLN A 97 18.06 -16.84 2.94
C GLN A 97 18.04 -15.59 2.05
N ALA A 98 16.85 -15.01 1.86
CA ALA A 98 16.48 -13.91 0.97
C ALA A 98 17.33 -12.64 1.02
N ILE A 99 17.95 -12.33 2.16
CA ILE A 99 18.73 -11.10 2.32
C ILE A 99 20.12 -11.48 2.82
N PRO A 100 20.98 -12.01 1.91
CA PRO A 100 22.39 -12.19 2.20
C PRO A 100 22.99 -10.86 2.73
N PRO A 101 24.04 -10.90 3.55
CA PRO A 101 24.71 -9.69 4.03
C PRO A 101 25.04 -8.68 2.92
N ALA A 102 25.34 -9.17 1.71
CA ALA A 102 25.55 -8.36 0.50
C ALA A 102 24.32 -7.48 0.12
N ARG A 103 23.09 -8.00 0.25
CA ARG A 103 21.87 -7.20 -0.02
C ARG A 103 21.61 -6.12 1.05
N ARG A 104 22.15 -6.25 2.27
CA ARG A 104 22.07 -5.18 3.29
C ARG A 104 22.97 -4.00 2.96
N ALA A 105 24.14 -4.27 2.36
CA ALA A 105 24.99 -3.23 1.81
C ALA A 105 24.30 -2.55 0.62
N THR A 106 23.71 -3.32 -0.32
CA THR A 106 22.90 -2.75 -1.41
C THR A 106 21.74 -1.90 -0.90
N LEU A 107 21.01 -2.35 0.14
CA LEU A 107 19.98 -1.55 0.82
C LEU A 107 20.55 -0.26 1.40
N ARG A 108 21.70 -0.32 2.08
CA ARG A 108 22.35 0.88 2.64
C ARG A 108 22.80 1.83 1.52
N ASP A 109 23.42 1.32 0.48
CA ASP A 109 23.90 2.10 -0.68
C ASP A 109 22.73 2.70 -1.47
N LEU A 110 21.61 1.97 -1.60
CA LEU A 110 20.33 2.49 -2.10
C LEU A 110 19.85 3.66 -1.24
N LEU A 111 19.76 3.45 0.08
CA LEU A 111 19.31 4.43 1.06
C LEU A 111 20.26 5.63 1.23
N GLU A 112 21.51 5.51 0.79
CA GLU A 112 22.53 6.56 0.77
C GLU A 112 22.60 7.25 -0.61
N GLY A 113 22.37 6.50 -1.70
CA GLY A 113 22.28 7.00 -3.07
C GLY A 113 21.00 7.80 -3.34
N THR A 114 19.88 7.46 -2.69
CA THR A 114 18.67 8.30 -2.66
C THR A 114 18.93 9.66 -2.03
N ARG A 115 19.93 9.79 -1.15
CA ARG A 115 20.34 11.10 -0.58
C ARG A 115 21.08 11.99 -1.57
N THR A 116 21.62 11.42 -2.66
CA THR A 116 22.68 12.07 -3.47
C THR A 116 22.26 12.36 -4.92
N SER A 117 21.06 12.02 -5.36
CA SER A 117 20.60 12.28 -6.74
C SER A 117 19.60 13.44 -6.75
N GLY A 118 20.02 14.70 -6.94
CA GLY A 118 20.18 15.29 -8.27
C GLY A 118 21.53 15.04 -8.96
N GLY A 119 21.51 14.14 -9.95
CA GLY A 119 22.50 14.07 -11.02
C GLY A 119 23.69 13.12 -10.80
N GLY A 120 23.83 12.13 -11.69
CA GLY A 120 25.12 11.50 -11.99
C GLY A 120 25.21 9.99 -11.75
N THR A 121 25.17 9.25 -12.86
CA THR A 121 25.70 7.89 -13.08
C THR A 121 24.97 6.73 -12.39
N ALA A 122 24.22 5.98 -13.21
CA ALA A 122 23.55 4.74 -12.85
C ALA A 122 24.53 3.72 -12.23
N VAL A 123 24.30 3.38 -10.96
CA VAL A 123 24.81 2.14 -10.37
C VAL A 123 23.64 1.16 -10.39
N SER A 124 23.76 0.16 -11.27
CA SER A 124 22.76 -0.82 -11.69
C SER A 124 22.24 -1.72 -10.55
N GLY A 125 20.92 -1.92 -10.48
CA GLY A 125 20.27 -2.90 -9.60
C GLY A 125 18.82 -2.57 -9.22
N HIS A 126 18.33 -1.37 -9.55
CA HIS A 126 16.97 -0.93 -9.27
C HIS A 126 16.50 0.15 -10.23
N VAL A 127 15.19 0.41 -10.26
CA VAL A 127 14.55 1.49 -11.01
C VAL A 127 13.55 2.24 -10.15
N ARG A 128 13.37 3.55 -10.39
CA ARG A 128 12.27 4.28 -9.76
C ARG A 128 10.97 3.94 -10.44
N TRP A 129 9.93 3.70 -9.65
CA TRP A 129 8.60 3.43 -10.14
C TRP A 129 8.11 4.53 -11.07
N ALA A 130 8.32 5.80 -10.71
CA ALA A 130 7.95 6.94 -11.55
C ALA A 130 8.55 6.89 -12.98
N ASP A 131 9.76 6.32 -13.13
CA ASP A 131 10.45 6.23 -14.43
C ASP A 131 9.86 5.14 -15.33
N ILE A 132 9.24 4.10 -14.76
CA ILE A 132 8.65 2.96 -15.50
C ILE A 132 7.11 2.93 -15.45
N ARG A 133 6.48 3.75 -14.61
CA ARG A 133 5.05 3.71 -14.30
C ARG A 133 4.20 3.76 -15.57
N ALA A 134 4.50 4.67 -16.49
CA ALA A 134 3.68 4.86 -17.69
C ALA A 134 3.55 3.57 -18.52
N GLU A 135 4.65 2.84 -18.72
CA GLU A 135 4.65 1.56 -19.44
C GLU A 135 3.82 0.50 -18.71
N TYR A 136 4.00 0.39 -17.39
CA TYR A 136 3.33 -0.62 -16.57
C TYR A 136 1.83 -0.33 -16.46
N VAL A 137 1.45 0.95 -16.32
CA VAL A 137 0.05 1.37 -16.32
C VAL A 137 -0.61 1.07 -17.67
N GLN A 138 0.06 1.36 -18.79
CA GLN A 138 -0.46 1.00 -20.11
C GLN A 138 -0.66 -0.50 -20.24
N ARG A 139 0.34 -1.31 -19.87
CA ARG A 139 0.21 -2.77 -19.87
C ARG A 139 -0.92 -3.22 -18.95
N ALA A 140 -1.14 -2.59 -17.80
CA ALA A 140 -2.20 -2.92 -16.84
C ALA A 140 -3.62 -2.53 -17.28
N GLY A 141 -3.81 -1.99 -18.49
CA GLY A 141 -5.11 -1.58 -19.02
C GLY A 141 -5.36 -0.06 -19.01
N GLY A 142 -4.31 0.73 -18.76
CA GLY A 142 -4.35 2.20 -18.80
C GLY A 142 -4.72 2.85 -17.48
N GLU A 143 -4.58 4.18 -17.44
CA GLU A 143 -4.69 5.01 -16.23
C GLU A 143 -6.05 4.83 -15.52
N ALA A 144 -7.15 4.81 -16.27
CA ALA A 144 -8.49 4.66 -15.71
C ALA A 144 -8.70 3.28 -15.04
N ALA A 145 -8.17 2.21 -15.63
CA ALA A 145 -8.29 0.86 -15.07
C ALA A 145 -7.42 0.69 -13.82
N VAL A 146 -6.21 1.26 -13.82
CA VAL A 146 -5.33 1.27 -12.65
C VAL A 146 -5.93 2.13 -11.53
N GLN A 147 -6.45 3.31 -11.84
CA GLN A 147 -7.09 4.17 -10.85
C GLN A 147 -8.31 3.49 -10.21
N ALA A 148 -9.18 2.88 -11.01
CA ALA A 148 -10.35 2.15 -10.48
C ALA A 148 -9.95 0.97 -9.57
N GLY A 149 -8.95 0.18 -9.98
CA GLY A 149 -8.46 -0.93 -9.15
C GLY A 149 -7.75 -0.46 -7.88
N LYS A 150 -7.01 0.65 -7.96
CA LYS A 150 -6.40 1.30 -6.80
C LYS A 150 -7.46 1.77 -5.80
N GLU A 151 -8.52 2.42 -6.27
CA GLU A 151 -9.64 2.85 -5.44
C GLU A 151 -10.34 1.68 -4.75
N GLU A 152 -10.49 0.53 -5.43
CA GLU A 152 -11.01 -0.69 -4.81
C GLU A 152 -10.09 -1.18 -3.68
N LEU A 153 -8.79 -1.26 -3.93
CA LEU A 153 -7.80 -1.67 -2.91
C LEU A 153 -7.81 -0.73 -1.70
N LEU A 154 -7.85 0.58 -1.92
CA LEU A 154 -7.93 1.58 -0.85
C LEU A 154 -9.25 1.47 -0.08
N SER A 155 -10.36 1.22 -0.77
CA SER A 155 -11.66 0.98 -0.12
C SER A 155 -11.62 -0.23 0.81
N GLN A 156 -10.92 -1.31 0.43
CA GLN A 156 -10.70 -2.48 1.30
C GLN A 156 -9.87 -2.12 2.54
N VAL A 157 -8.83 -1.30 2.40
CA VAL A 157 -8.03 -0.81 3.54
C VAL A 157 -8.90 0.01 4.50
N VAL A 158 -9.70 0.94 3.98
CA VAL A 158 -10.64 1.74 4.79
C VAL A 158 -11.65 0.86 5.51
N GLY A 159 -12.29 -0.08 4.80
CA GLY A 159 -13.25 -1.02 5.39
C GLY A 159 -12.64 -1.85 6.51
N HIS A 160 -11.44 -2.38 6.29
CA HIS A 160 -10.71 -3.15 7.30
C HIS A 160 -10.40 -2.31 8.53
N ARG A 161 -9.96 -1.05 8.33
CA ARG A 161 -9.66 -0.13 9.42
C ARG A 161 -10.89 0.19 10.25
N LEU A 162 -12.05 0.42 9.62
CA LEU A 162 -13.32 0.60 10.33
C LEU A 162 -13.66 -0.63 11.19
N ALA A 163 -13.44 -1.83 10.66
CA ALA A 163 -13.66 -3.08 11.38
C ALA A 163 -12.71 -3.23 12.58
N GLU A 164 -11.43 -2.87 12.45
CA GLU A 164 -10.47 -2.86 13.56
C GLU A 164 -10.92 -1.89 14.65
N VAL A 165 -11.26 -0.67 14.27
CA VAL A 165 -11.69 0.38 15.19
C VAL A 165 -12.98 -0.03 15.92
N ARG A 166 -13.94 -0.64 15.20
CA ARG A 166 -15.15 -1.21 15.79
C ARG A 166 -14.83 -2.25 16.86
N ARG A 167 -13.95 -3.21 16.55
CA ARG A 167 -13.55 -4.28 17.47
C ARG A 167 -12.83 -3.72 18.69
N ALA A 168 -11.92 -2.76 18.50
CA ALA A 168 -11.19 -2.10 19.59
C ALA A 168 -12.12 -1.36 20.56
N ARG A 169 -13.26 -0.86 20.06
CA ARG A 169 -14.31 -0.23 20.87
C ARG A 169 -15.34 -1.22 21.44
N GLY A 170 -15.16 -2.54 21.26
CA GLY A 170 -16.04 -3.56 21.80
C GLY A 170 -17.40 -3.70 21.09
N PHE A 171 -17.60 -3.05 19.93
CA PHE A 171 -18.85 -3.16 19.18
C PHE A 171 -18.87 -4.40 18.30
N THR A 172 -20.04 -5.06 18.22
CA THR A 172 -20.33 -6.07 17.19
C THR A 172 -20.80 -5.41 15.90
N GLN A 173 -20.75 -6.15 14.78
CA GLN A 173 -21.33 -5.66 13.52
C GLN A 173 -22.84 -5.39 13.64
N GLN A 174 -23.56 -6.19 14.45
CA GLN A 174 -25.00 -6.02 14.68
C GLN A 174 -25.31 -4.69 15.38
N GLN A 175 -24.54 -4.34 16.41
CA GLN A 175 -24.72 -3.06 17.13
C GLN A 175 -24.41 -1.85 16.24
N ILE A 176 -23.39 -1.92 15.40
CA ILE A 176 -23.13 -0.85 14.41
C ILE A 176 -24.27 -0.76 13.40
N ALA A 177 -24.78 -1.90 12.94
CA ALA A 177 -25.90 -1.94 11.99
C ALA A 177 -27.15 -1.25 12.56
N GLU A 178 -27.51 -1.55 13.81
CA GLU A 178 -28.61 -0.91 14.54
C GLU A 178 -28.43 0.60 14.64
N ARG A 179 -27.22 1.05 15.04
CA ARG A 179 -26.91 2.49 15.16
C ARG A 179 -26.92 3.23 13.83
N MET A 180 -26.55 2.55 12.75
CA MET A 180 -26.54 3.11 11.39
C MET A 180 -27.91 3.00 10.69
N GLY A 181 -28.87 2.25 11.26
CA GLY A 181 -30.15 1.96 10.61
C GLY A 181 -30.01 1.10 9.34
N VAL A 182 -29.03 0.18 9.30
CA VAL A 182 -28.78 -0.71 8.15
C VAL A 182 -28.74 -2.17 8.59
N THR A 183 -28.63 -3.10 7.64
CA THR A 183 -28.48 -4.53 7.96
C THR A 183 -27.06 -4.87 8.41
N LYS A 184 -26.90 -5.91 9.25
CA LYS A 184 -25.58 -6.48 9.58
C LYS A 184 -24.80 -6.88 8.31
N GLY A 185 -25.53 -7.39 7.31
CA GLY A 185 -24.98 -7.67 5.98
C GLY A 185 -24.31 -6.43 5.38
N ARG A 186 -24.99 -5.28 5.37
CA ARG A 186 -24.43 -4.02 4.86
C ARG A 186 -23.17 -3.59 5.63
N VAL A 187 -23.15 -3.71 6.96
CA VAL A 187 -21.94 -3.43 7.77
C VAL A 187 -20.78 -4.34 7.37
N SER A 188 -21.05 -5.64 7.18
CA SER A 188 -20.04 -6.58 6.70
C SER A 188 -19.50 -6.21 5.31
N GLN A 189 -20.38 -5.80 4.38
CA GLN A 189 -19.96 -5.33 3.05
C GLN A 189 -19.06 -4.08 3.14
N ILE A 190 -19.40 -3.12 4.01
CA ILE A 190 -18.59 -1.92 4.26
C ILE A 190 -17.22 -2.30 4.81
N GLU A 191 -17.17 -3.19 5.80
CA GLU A 191 -15.91 -3.68 6.40
C GLU A 191 -15.04 -4.48 5.42
N GLN A 192 -15.63 -4.98 4.34
CA GLN A 192 -14.95 -5.64 3.22
C GLN A 192 -14.57 -4.67 2.08
N GLY A 193 -14.81 -3.37 2.24
CA GLY A 193 -14.45 -2.34 1.26
C GLY A 193 -15.52 -2.03 0.21
N ARG A 194 -16.72 -2.63 0.28
CA ARG A 194 -17.84 -2.30 -0.61
C ARG A 194 -18.57 -1.05 -0.11
N ILE A 195 -17.87 0.06 -0.14
CA ILE A 195 -18.31 1.38 0.30
C ILE A 195 -18.99 2.07 -0.90
N SER A 196 -20.12 2.73 -0.66
CA SER A 196 -20.88 3.42 -1.71
C SER A 196 -21.02 4.89 -1.33
N GLY A 197 -20.09 5.72 -1.80
CA GLY A 197 -20.04 7.14 -1.44
C GLY A 197 -19.28 7.43 -0.13
N GLN A 198 -18.80 8.67 0.00
CA GLN A 198 -18.03 9.12 1.16
C GLN A 198 -18.88 9.22 2.45
N ASP A 199 -20.19 9.43 2.32
CA ASP A 199 -21.13 9.56 3.43
C ASP A 199 -21.19 8.30 4.31
N VAL A 200 -20.95 7.12 3.72
CA VAL A 200 -20.99 5.84 4.43
C VAL A 200 -19.93 5.77 5.51
N VAL A 201 -18.71 6.25 5.23
CA VAL A 201 -17.61 6.26 6.21
C VAL A 201 -17.92 7.21 7.35
N ALA A 202 -18.47 8.40 7.05
CA ALA A 202 -18.89 9.37 8.04
C ALA A 202 -19.99 8.81 8.96
N ARG A 203 -21.01 8.14 8.39
CA ARG A 203 -22.08 7.49 9.17
C ARG A 203 -21.55 6.34 10.03
N TYR A 204 -20.62 5.55 9.52
CA TYR A 204 -19.97 4.50 10.31
C TYR A 204 -19.18 5.09 11.48
N ALA A 205 -18.39 6.15 11.24
CA ALA A 205 -17.67 6.88 12.28
C ALA A 205 -18.62 7.43 13.35
N ALA A 206 -19.76 8.02 12.95
CA ALA A 206 -20.80 8.49 13.87
C ALA A 206 -21.38 7.34 14.72
N ALA A 207 -21.65 6.17 14.13
CA ALA A 207 -22.14 5.00 14.86
C ALA A 207 -21.13 4.46 15.89
N LEU A 208 -19.83 4.64 15.63
CA LEU A 208 -18.75 4.36 16.58
C LEU A 208 -18.61 5.43 17.69
N GLY A 209 -19.38 6.52 17.64
CA GLY A 209 -19.26 7.66 18.54
C GLY A 209 -18.14 8.63 18.17
N GLY A 210 -17.63 8.56 16.93
CA GLY A 210 -16.61 9.47 16.39
C GLY A 210 -17.18 10.45 15.37
N ARG A 211 -16.31 11.29 14.82
CA ARG A 211 -16.59 12.15 13.68
C ARG A 211 -15.49 11.97 12.65
N LEU A 212 -15.87 11.91 11.37
CA LEU A 212 -14.91 11.92 10.27
C LEU A 212 -14.56 13.38 9.98
N HIS A 213 -13.31 13.78 10.17
CA HIS A 213 -12.81 15.07 9.73
C HIS A 213 -12.20 14.91 8.34
N GLN A 214 -12.60 15.77 7.41
CA GLN A 214 -11.91 15.91 6.14
C GLN A 214 -10.80 16.94 6.30
N ALA A 215 -9.75 16.84 5.50
CA ALA A 215 -8.69 17.85 5.47
C ALA A 215 -8.42 18.24 4.02
N ILE A 216 -8.27 19.53 3.78
CA ILE A 216 -7.71 20.08 2.55
C ILE A 216 -6.21 20.16 2.76
N TYR A 217 -5.47 19.62 1.80
CA TYR A 217 -4.04 19.80 1.70
C TYR A 217 -3.79 20.87 0.63
N PHE A 218 -3.12 21.94 1.01
CA PHE A 218 -2.70 22.98 0.09
C PHE A 218 -1.30 22.69 -0.45
N ASP A 219 -1.01 23.22 -1.63
CA ASP A 219 0.29 23.02 -2.27
C ASP A 219 1.45 23.61 -1.45
N ASP A 220 1.23 24.58 -0.57
CA ASP A 220 2.25 25.14 0.31
C ASP A 220 2.53 24.29 1.56
N GLY A 221 1.85 23.14 1.70
CA GLY A 221 1.98 22.25 2.84
C GLY A 221 1.01 22.55 3.98
N ASP A 222 0.16 23.58 3.85
CA ASP A 222 -0.88 23.85 4.82
C ASP A 222 -1.95 22.75 4.79
N ILE A 223 -2.45 22.41 5.98
CA ILE A 223 -3.53 21.45 6.16
C ILE A 223 -4.67 22.19 6.86
N ALA A 224 -5.79 22.40 6.15
CA ALA A 224 -7.01 22.89 6.77
C ALA A 224 -7.98 21.74 7.01
N ALA A 225 -8.32 21.49 8.27
CA ALA A 225 -9.43 20.61 8.60
C ALA A 225 -10.75 21.24 8.13
N ILE A 226 -11.53 20.49 7.37
CA ILE A 226 -12.93 20.79 7.07
C ILE A 226 -13.77 20.12 8.17
N ALA A 227 -14.39 20.95 9.01
CA ALA A 227 -15.25 20.54 10.12
C ALA A 227 -16.64 20.10 9.64
#